data_AF-A0A497JMA8-F1
#
_entry.id   AF-A0A497JMA8-F1
#
_cell.length_a   1.000
_cell.length_b   1.000
_cell.length_c   1.000
_cell.angle_alpha   90.00
_cell.angle_beta   90.00
_cell.angle_gamma   90.00
#
_symmetry.space_group_name_H-M   'P 1'
#
loop_
_entity.id
_entity.type
_entity.pdbx_description
1 polymer ?
#
loop_
_entity_poly.entity_id
_entity_poly.type
_entity_poly.pdbx_seq_one_letter_code
_entity_poly.pdbx_strand_id
1 'polypeptide(L)'
;MSVKNTIDEITRILGREKVVTEEGILREYSRDQSFTRPCMPDAIVFAEKVEDVQNVIKIANKNLTPVIPYSSGMNLCGATIPSQGGIILNLTRMNKILQVSLRERWVLIEAGVTYKQLTDELKKHGLRVMIPFGTPPSRSVVSSIIEGDPTLASASFDYGNSLYMDLEIVLPTGDLLRIGKGMVYINGEWAPVGGGGIYGAQNVYSWLWQSAHGTLGIVTKMVVKAEYLPKARKIFFLTFDRLEDSIEVVRRIQRREIGLECFAVNSFNLAAILTKEWKIPEKFPCRIRRSEEFEALKTKLPRWVYIIHLTGLPYFPEEKIAYEEEALNEVCKEFNIKPKTTILNIGEEEIISREILEPWGVLKKANYKGSIHPVCF
;
A
#
# COMPACT_ATOMS: atom_id res chain seq x y z
N MET A 1 -22.35 25.06 19.23
CA MET A 1 -22.85 23.68 19.20
C MET A 1 -21.72 22.78 19.68
N SER A 2 -22.00 21.82 20.59
CA SER A 2 -20.95 21.06 21.28
C SER A 2 -20.74 19.70 20.62
N VAL A 3 -19.48 19.27 20.47
CA VAL A 3 -19.09 17.92 20.03
C VAL A 3 -19.76 16.83 20.87
N LYS A 4 -20.05 17.11 22.15
CA LYS A 4 -20.81 16.23 23.03
C LYS A 4 -22.20 15.85 22.45
N ASN A 5 -22.93 16.82 21.89
CA ASN A 5 -24.23 16.55 21.29
C ASN A 5 -24.11 15.62 20.07
N THR A 6 -23.06 15.80 19.27
CA THR A 6 -22.73 14.93 18.13
C THR A 6 -22.50 13.50 18.60
N ILE A 7 -21.69 13.33 19.66
CA ILE A 7 -21.36 12.01 20.23
C ILE A 7 -22.61 11.33 20.81
N ASP A 8 -23.46 12.07 21.52
CA ASP A 8 -24.69 11.54 22.11
C ASP A 8 -25.68 11.09 21.01
N GLU A 9 -25.83 11.88 19.95
CA GLU A 9 -26.70 11.55 18.81
C GLU A 9 -26.17 10.34 18.02
N ILE A 10 -24.86 10.25 17.78
CA ILE A 10 -24.23 9.08 17.15
C ILE A 10 -24.40 7.84 18.05
N THR A 11 -24.16 7.96 19.34
CA THR A 11 -24.29 6.85 20.31
C THR A 11 -25.71 6.30 20.31
N ARG A 12 -26.72 7.17 20.22
CA ARG A 12 -28.13 6.77 20.16
C ARG A 12 -28.47 6.01 18.87
N ILE A 13 -27.90 6.38 17.72
CA ILE A 13 -28.24 5.78 16.42
C ILE A 13 -27.42 4.51 16.16
N LEU A 14 -26.12 4.55 16.42
CA LEU A 14 -25.18 3.45 16.10
C LEU A 14 -25.02 2.45 17.25
N GLY A 15 -25.36 2.83 18.48
CA GLY A 15 -25.12 2.03 19.68
C GLY A 15 -23.83 2.41 20.40
N ARG A 16 -23.80 2.20 21.73
CA ARG A 16 -22.66 2.56 22.60
C ARG A 16 -21.42 1.70 22.34
N GLU A 17 -21.59 0.50 21.84
CA GLU A 17 -20.54 -0.45 21.47
C GLU A 17 -19.69 -0.01 20.27
N LYS A 18 -20.21 0.93 19.47
CA LYS A 18 -19.50 1.52 18.33
C LYS A 18 -18.79 2.82 18.67
N VAL A 19 -19.06 3.42 19.83
CA VAL A 19 -18.52 4.74 20.21
C VAL A 19 -17.58 4.58 21.39
N VAL A 20 -16.36 5.12 21.30
CA VAL A 20 -15.37 5.12 22.38
C VAL A 20 -15.01 6.55 22.74
N THR A 21 -15.08 6.86 24.04
CA THR A 21 -14.74 8.17 24.62
C THR A 21 -13.76 8.06 25.78
N GLU A 22 -13.19 6.86 26.01
CA GLU A 22 -12.26 6.60 27.11
C GLU A 22 -10.89 7.16 26.79
N GLU A 23 -10.38 8.07 27.64
CA GLU A 23 -9.15 8.83 27.38
C GLU A 23 -7.94 7.94 27.06
N GLY A 24 -7.83 6.80 27.74
CA GLY A 24 -6.74 5.83 27.51
C GLY A 24 -6.69 5.31 26.08
N ILE A 25 -7.86 5.02 25.49
CA ILE A 25 -7.99 4.54 24.11
C ILE A 25 -7.85 5.69 23.13
N LEU A 26 -8.48 6.84 23.41
CA LEU A 26 -8.37 8.05 22.57
C LEU A 26 -6.91 8.47 22.38
N ARG A 27 -6.07 8.30 23.40
CA ARG A 27 -4.64 8.61 23.36
C ARG A 27 -3.89 7.78 22.33
N GLU A 28 -4.33 6.56 22.01
CA GLU A 28 -3.71 5.73 20.98
C GLU A 28 -3.91 6.29 19.56
N TYR A 29 -5.00 7.05 19.35
CA TYR A 29 -5.32 7.70 18.08
C TYR A 29 -4.87 9.16 18.05
N SER A 30 -4.25 9.66 19.13
CA SER A 30 -3.77 11.04 19.20
C SER A 30 -2.49 11.32 18.41
N ARG A 31 -1.78 10.26 18.02
CA ARG A 31 -0.47 10.30 17.38
C ARG A 31 -0.37 9.18 16.34
N ASP A 32 0.52 9.35 15.38
CA ASP A 32 0.95 8.30 14.46
C ASP A 32 2.49 8.21 14.42
N GLN A 33 3.06 7.66 13.35
CA GLN A 33 4.51 7.51 13.19
C GLN A 33 5.17 8.74 12.56
N SER A 34 4.42 9.83 12.33
CA SER A 34 4.94 11.10 11.85
C SER A 34 5.55 11.94 12.98
N PHE A 35 6.15 13.07 12.60
CA PHE A 35 6.65 14.08 13.53
C PHE A 35 5.61 15.14 13.90
N THR A 36 4.37 14.98 13.46
CA THR A 36 3.30 15.94 13.70
C THR A 36 2.92 15.95 15.17
N ARG A 37 2.59 17.13 15.70
CA ARG A 37 2.21 17.30 17.11
C ARG A 37 0.98 16.45 17.42
N PRO A 38 1.00 15.61 18.48
CA PRO A 38 -0.17 14.85 18.90
C PRO A 38 -1.33 15.74 19.33
N CYS A 39 -2.54 15.36 18.95
CA CYS A 39 -3.80 16.03 19.32
C CYS A 39 -4.83 14.97 19.70
N MET A 40 -5.62 15.22 20.75
CA MET A 40 -6.62 14.25 21.22
C MET A 40 -7.89 14.32 20.38
N PRO A 41 -8.47 13.18 19.94
CA PRO A 41 -9.84 13.16 19.44
C PRO A 41 -10.84 13.25 20.59
N ASP A 42 -12.07 13.66 20.30
CA ASP A 42 -13.18 13.68 21.26
C ASP A 42 -13.88 12.31 21.34
N ALA A 43 -13.93 11.57 20.23
CA ALA A 43 -14.45 10.21 20.19
C ALA A 43 -13.85 9.39 19.03
N ILE A 44 -13.92 8.07 19.16
CA ILE A 44 -13.71 7.13 18.06
C ILE A 44 -15.04 6.45 17.78
N VAL A 45 -15.42 6.36 16.51
CA VAL A 45 -16.64 5.67 16.07
C VAL A 45 -16.25 4.55 15.12
N PHE A 46 -16.61 3.32 15.45
CA PHE A 46 -16.36 2.15 14.60
C PHE A 46 -17.53 1.95 13.63
N ALA A 47 -17.26 2.08 12.33
CA ALA A 47 -18.22 1.74 11.30
C ALA A 47 -18.08 0.26 10.91
N GLU A 48 -19.22 -0.40 10.66
CA GLU A 48 -19.28 -1.79 10.20
C GLU A 48 -19.99 -1.94 8.86
N LYS A 49 -20.66 -0.88 8.41
CA LYS A 49 -21.41 -0.80 7.15
C LYS A 49 -21.49 0.65 6.66
N VAL A 50 -21.88 0.82 5.40
CA VAL A 50 -21.96 2.14 4.74
C VAL A 50 -22.92 3.07 5.47
N GLU A 51 -24.03 2.56 5.98
CA GLU A 51 -25.05 3.35 6.67
C GLU A 51 -24.50 3.97 7.96
N ASP A 52 -23.58 3.30 8.65
CA ASP A 52 -22.92 3.85 9.83
C ASP A 52 -22.11 5.10 9.45
N VAL A 53 -21.35 5.02 8.35
CA VAL A 53 -20.55 6.14 7.80
C VAL A 53 -21.46 7.30 7.40
N GLN A 54 -22.54 7.03 6.66
CA GLN A 54 -23.49 8.07 6.23
C GLN A 54 -24.16 8.76 7.43
N ASN A 55 -24.56 8.00 8.46
CA ASN A 55 -25.18 8.56 9.67
C ASN A 55 -24.20 9.46 10.43
N VAL A 56 -22.95 9.00 10.63
CA VAL A 56 -21.92 9.81 11.28
C VAL A 56 -21.69 11.12 10.53
N ILE A 57 -21.56 11.06 9.20
CA ILE A 57 -21.33 12.27 8.38
C ILE A 57 -22.51 13.23 8.46
N LYS A 58 -23.75 12.76 8.35
CA LYS A 58 -24.94 13.62 8.45
C LYS A 58 -25.04 14.32 9.81
N ILE A 59 -24.80 13.59 10.91
CA ILE A 59 -24.84 14.15 12.27
C ILE A 59 -23.69 15.12 12.51
N ALA A 60 -22.49 14.77 12.03
CA ALA A 60 -21.31 15.61 12.17
C ALA A 60 -21.46 16.94 11.43
N ASN A 61 -22.02 16.94 10.21
CA ASN A 61 -22.30 18.16 9.45
C ASN A 61 -23.27 19.10 10.18
N LYS A 62 -24.36 18.56 10.74
CA LYS A 62 -25.36 19.34 11.49
C LYS A 62 -24.73 20.12 12.65
N ASN A 63 -23.69 19.54 13.27
CA ASN A 63 -23.02 20.10 14.44
C ASN A 63 -21.64 20.71 14.13
N LEU A 64 -21.24 20.78 12.85
CA LEU A 64 -19.91 21.24 12.39
C LEU A 64 -18.75 20.53 13.11
N THR A 65 -18.89 19.21 13.34
CA THR A 65 -17.87 18.40 14.00
C THR A 65 -16.92 17.79 12.96
N PRO A 66 -15.60 17.98 13.07
CA PRO A 66 -14.64 17.34 12.18
C PRO A 66 -14.72 15.80 12.27
N VAL A 67 -14.61 15.13 11.11
CA VAL A 67 -14.55 13.67 11.02
C VAL A 67 -13.30 13.29 10.26
N ILE A 68 -12.48 12.43 10.87
CA ILE A 68 -11.21 11.96 10.31
C ILE A 68 -11.36 10.47 10.04
N PRO A 69 -11.37 10.04 8.76
CA PRO A 69 -11.45 8.62 8.43
C PRO A 69 -10.15 7.90 8.81
N TYR A 70 -10.30 6.67 9.33
CA TYR A 70 -9.19 5.84 9.77
C TYR A 70 -9.41 4.40 9.32
N SER A 71 -8.57 3.90 8.41
CA SER A 71 -8.64 2.51 7.93
C SER A 71 -7.56 1.60 8.52
N SER A 72 -6.41 2.14 8.91
CA SER A 72 -5.33 1.38 9.56
C SER A 72 -4.38 2.32 10.30
N GLY A 73 -3.62 1.79 11.26
CA GLY A 73 -2.84 2.59 12.22
C GLY A 73 -1.41 2.93 11.86
N MET A 74 -1.00 2.72 10.62
CA MET A 74 0.31 3.17 10.14
C MET A 74 0.11 4.38 9.25
N ASN A 75 0.65 5.54 9.63
CA ASN A 75 0.66 6.78 8.85
C ASN A 75 1.96 7.54 9.16
N LEU A 76 2.65 8.01 8.12
CA LEU A 76 3.94 8.70 8.22
C LEU A 76 3.84 10.22 8.05
N CYS A 77 2.65 10.73 7.70
CA CYS A 77 2.42 12.11 7.30
C CYS A 77 1.53 12.90 8.27
N GLY A 78 0.99 12.28 9.33
CA GLY A 78 0.10 12.97 10.26
C GLY A 78 -1.36 13.04 9.82
N ALA A 79 -1.75 12.32 8.75
CA ALA A 79 -3.03 12.56 8.08
C ALA A 79 -4.24 12.17 8.95
N THR A 80 -4.05 11.29 9.93
CA THR A 80 -5.11 10.86 10.87
C THR A 80 -5.07 11.60 12.20
N ILE A 81 -4.17 12.58 12.39
CA ILE A 81 -4.08 13.32 13.65
C ILE A 81 -5.22 14.34 13.73
N PRO A 82 -6.06 14.30 14.78
CA PRO A 82 -7.23 15.15 14.92
C PRO A 82 -6.82 16.55 15.40
N SER A 83 -6.22 17.34 14.52
CA SER A 83 -5.69 18.67 14.85
C SER A 83 -6.73 19.66 15.39
N GLN A 84 -8.01 19.45 15.05
CA GLN A 84 -9.16 20.23 15.53
C GLN A 84 -10.03 19.44 16.53
N GLY A 85 -9.55 18.32 17.06
CA GLY A 85 -10.38 17.35 17.78
C GLY A 85 -11.35 16.65 16.84
N GLY A 86 -12.56 16.38 17.33
CA GLY A 86 -13.63 15.74 16.58
C GLY A 86 -13.61 14.22 16.66
N ILE A 87 -14.14 13.59 15.61
CA ILE A 87 -14.42 12.16 15.59
C ILE A 87 -13.43 11.45 14.68
N ILE A 88 -12.75 10.45 15.22
CA ILE A 88 -12.04 9.45 14.40
C ILE A 88 -13.08 8.42 13.93
N LEU A 89 -13.39 8.39 12.64
CA LEU A 89 -14.24 7.38 12.05
C LEU A 89 -13.40 6.17 11.65
N ASN A 90 -13.42 5.14 12.49
CA ASN A 90 -12.63 3.93 12.35
C ASN A 90 -13.36 2.90 11.47
N LEU A 91 -12.78 2.60 10.32
CA LEU A 91 -13.27 1.68 9.30
C LEU A 91 -12.65 0.28 9.41
N THR A 92 -11.83 0.01 10.44
CA THR A 92 -11.13 -1.29 10.59
C THR A 92 -12.07 -2.49 10.75
N ARG A 93 -13.34 -2.27 11.14
CA ARG A 93 -14.37 -3.32 11.19
C ARG A 93 -15.08 -3.55 9.86
N MET A 94 -14.92 -2.66 8.88
CA MET A 94 -15.32 -2.89 7.47
C MET A 94 -14.19 -3.61 6.74
N ASN A 95 -13.93 -4.87 7.09
CA ASN A 95 -12.75 -5.62 6.63
C ASN A 95 -13.08 -6.88 5.82
N LYS A 96 -14.21 -6.89 5.11
CA LYS A 96 -14.61 -8.02 4.27
C LYS A 96 -14.02 -7.92 2.87
N ILE A 97 -13.53 -9.06 2.38
CA ILE A 97 -13.32 -9.29 0.95
C ILE A 97 -14.65 -9.78 0.40
N LEU A 98 -15.31 -8.94 -0.40
CA LEU A 98 -16.67 -9.12 -0.86
C LEU A 98 -16.76 -10.01 -2.09
N GLN A 99 -15.80 -9.90 -3.02
CA GLN A 99 -15.78 -10.71 -4.24
C GLN A 99 -14.37 -10.80 -4.83
N VAL A 100 -14.02 -11.94 -5.41
CA VAL A 100 -12.78 -12.15 -6.16
C VAL A 100 -13.16 -12.62 -7.56
N SER A 101 -12.69 -11.93 -8.61
CA SER A 101 -12.80 -12.43 -9.99
C SER A 101 -11.47 -12.90 -10.52
N LEU A 102 -11.41 -14.19 -10.79
CA LEU A 102 -10.21 -14.86 -11.29
C LEU A 102 -9.97 -14.56 -12.76
N ARG A 103 -11.06 -14.55 -13.55
CA ARG A 103 -11.00 -14.32 -14.99
C ARG A 103 -10.54 -12.90 -15.30
N GLU A 104 -11.11 -11.93 -14.59
CA GLU A 104 -10.94 -10.50 -14.85
C GLU A 104 -9.88 -9.87 -13.93
N ARG A 105 -9.33 -10.67 -13.01
CA ARG A 105 -8.23 -10.32 -12.09
C ARG A 105 -8.46 -9.04 -11.28
N TRP A 106 -9.51 -9.07 -10.48
CA TRP A 106 -9.77 -7.99 -9.53
C TRP A 106 -10.45 -8.49 -8.26
N VAL A 107 -10.43 -7.65 -7.22
CA VAL A 107 -11.06 -7.93 -5.93
C VAL A 107 -11.91 -6.77 -5.42
N LEU A 108 -13.15 -7.11 -5.09
CA LEU A 108 -14.12 -6.46 -4.21
C LEU A 108 -13.66 -6.34 -2.74
N ILE A 109 -13.17 -5.19 -2.24
CA ILE A 109 -12.82 -5.07 -0.80
C ILE A 109 -13.49 -3.90 -0.09
N GLU A 110 -13.70 -4.06 1.22
CA GLU A 110 -14.04 -2.96 2.13
C GLU A 110 -12.78 -2.19 2.62
N ALA A 111 -12.99 -0.97 3.12
CA ALA A 111 -11.91 -0.03 3.46
C ALA A 111 -10.95 -0.49 4.56
N GLY A 112 -11.36 -1.39 5.44
CA GLY A 112 -10.56 -1.96 6.53
C GLY A 112 -9.77 -3.22 6.14
N VAL A 113 -9.88 -3.71 4.89
CA VAL A 113 -9.13 -4.88 4.44
C VAL A 113 -7.63 -4.59 4.40
N THR A 114 -6.87 -5.40 5.13
CA THR A 114 -5.40 -5.31 5.22
C THR A 114 -4.70 -6.04 4.07
N TYR A 115 -3.45 -5.65 3.78
CA TYR A 115 -2.62 -6.37 2.80
C TYR A 115 -2.44 -7.84 3.17
N LYS A 116 -2.28 -8.18 4.46
CA LYS A 116 -2.17 -9.58 4.89
C LYS A 116 -3.42 -10.40 4.53
N GLN A 117 -4.61 -9.88 4.86
CA GLN A 117 -5.87 -10.54 4.53
C GLN A 117 -6.04 -10.72 3.02
N LEU A 118 -5.77 -9.67 2.23
CA LEU A 118 -5.92 -9.72 0.78
C LEU A 118 -4.91 -10.67 0.13
N THR A 119 -3.65 -10.64 0.55
CA THR A 119 -2.60 -11.54 0.05
C THR A 119 -2.92 -13.00 0.35
N ASP A 120 -3.37 -13.31 1.58
CA ASP A 120 -3.72 -14.68 1.96
C ASP A 120 -4.92 -15.20 1.16
N GLU A 121 -5.89 -14.35 0.83
CA GLU A 121 -7.04 -14.72 0.01
C GLU A 121 -6.64 -14.94 -1.46
N LEU A 122 -5.93 -13.98 -2.07
CA LEU A 122 -5.53 -14.05 -3.47
C LEU A 122 -4.60 -15.23 -3.77
N LYS A 123 -3.71 -15.58 -2.84
CA LYS A 123 -2.80 -16.72 -2.97
C LYS A 123 -3.52 -18.04 -3.20
N LYS A 124 -4.70 -18.23 -2.59
CA LYS A 124 -5.53 -19.45 -2.78
C LYS A 124 -5.94 -19.66 -4.24
N HIS A 125 -5.94 -18.59 -5.02
CA HIS A 125 -6.38 -18.59 -6.41
C HIS A 125 -5.25 -18.38 -7.42
N GLY A 126 -3.98 -18.45 -7.00
CA GLY A 126 -2.86 -18.20 -7.90
C GLY A 126 -2.69 -16.72 -8.28
N LEU A 127 -3.26 -15.81 -7.48
CA LEU A 127 -3.22 -14.36 -7.70
C LEU A 127 -2.44 -13.66 -6.58
N ARG A 128 -2.07 -12.40 -6.82
CA ARG A 128 -1.42 -11.49 -5.88
C ARG A 128 -1.94 -10.07 -6.05
N VAL A 129 -1.76 -9.25 -5.02
CA VAL A 129 -1.92 -7.79 -5.08
C VAL A 129 -0.52 -7.16 -5.11
N MET A 130 -0.36 -6.04 -5.81
CA MET A 130 0.90 -5.27 -5.73
C MET A 130 0.94 -4.52 -4.40
N ILE A 131 2.05 -4.66 -3.67
CA ILE A 131 2.23 -4.05 -2.36
C ILE A 131 3.31 -2.96 -2.47
N PRO A 132 3.02 -1.72 -2.06
CA PRO A 132 4.03 -0.67 -1.96
C PRO A 132 5.18 -1.06 -1.03
N PHE A 133 6.39 -0.66 -1.38
CA PHE A 133 7.58 -1.06 -0.62
C PHE A 133 7.58 -0.43 0.78
N GLY A 134 7.81 -1.24 1.83
CA GLY A 134 7.79 -0.74 3.21
C GLY A 134 6.39 -0.47 3.77
N THR A 135 5.36 -1.04 3.15
CA THR A 135 4.00 -1.09 3.73
C THR A 135 3.85 -2.32 4.61
N PRO A 136 3.41 -2.20 5.88
CA PRO A 136 3.27 -3.36 6.75
C PRO A 136 2.08 -4.24 6.35
N PRO A 137 2.10 -5.52 6.76
CA PRO A 137 1.01 -6.47 6.52
C PRO A 137 -0.35 -5.98 7.08
N SER A 138 -0.32 -5.22 8.18
CA SER A 138 -1.51 -4.73 8.89
C SER A 138 -2.09 -3.45 8.31
N ARG A 139 -1.45 -2.81 7.33
CA ARG A 139 -1.96 -1.60 6.69
C ARG A 139 -3.09 -1.94 5.73
N SER A 140 -4.09 -1.06 5.67
CA SER A 140 -5.21 -1.19 4.75
C SER A 140 -4.75 -0.96 3.32
N VAL A 141 -5.24 -1.79 2.40
CA VAL A 141 -4.98 -1.65 0.97
C VAL A 141 -5.54 -0.32 0.46
N VAL A 142 -6.73 0.06 0.94
CA VAL A 142 -7.39 1.31 0.59
C VAL A 142 -6.58 2.51 1.09
N SER A 143 -6.06 2.48 2.32
CA SER A 143 -5.28 3.62 2.83
C SER A 143 -3.99 3.83 2.03
N SER A 144 -3.28 2.76 1.66
CA SER A 144 -2.07 2.88 0.83
C SER A 144 -2.35 3.48 -0.54
N ILE A 145 -3.42 3.05 -1.20
CA ILE A 145 -3.80 3.57 -2.51
C ILE A 145 -4.24 5.03 -2.43
N ILE A 146 -5.04 5.40 -1.42
CA ILE A 146 -5.53 6.77 -1.24
C ILE A 146 -4.44 7.71 -0.73
N GLU A 147 -3.46 7.25 0.05
CA GLU A 147 -2.29 8.07 0.41
C GLU A 147 -1.35 8.29 -0.77
N GLY A 148 -1.43 7.43 -1.80
CA GLY A 148 -0.53 7.48 -2.95
C GLY A 148 0.83 6.88 -2.64
N ASP A 149 0.87 5.83 -1.81
CA ASP A 149 2.11 5.10 -1.53
C ASP A 149 2.75 4.62 -2.84
N PRO A 150 4.06 4.83 -3.04
CA PRO A 150 4.72 4.42 -4.26
C PRO A 150 4.72 2.91 -4.36
N THR A 151 4.04 2.39 -5.37
CA THR A 151 4.10 0.98 -5.73
C THR A 151 5.53 0.64 -6.13
N LEU A 152 5.93 -0.62 -5.94
CA LEU A 152 7.22 -1.09 -6.48
C LEU A 152 7.25 -0.76 -7.97
N ALA A 153 8.24 0.04 -8.38
CA ALA A 153 8.30 0.58 -9.73
C ALA A 153 8.32 -0.57 -10.72
N SER A 154 7.25 -0.68 -11.49
CA SER A 154 7.25 -1.55 -12.64
C SER A 154 7.90 -0.81 -13.79
N ALA A 155 8.87 -1.43 -14.46
CA ALA A 155 9.38 -0.86 -15.71
C ALA A 155 8.26 -0.74 -16.75
N SER A 156 7.19 -1.53 -16.60
CA SER A 156 5.99 -1.47 -17.42
C SER A 156 4.94 -0.49 -16.85
N PHE A 157 4.48 0.42 -17.69
CA PHE A 157 3.51 1.46 -17.34
C PHE A 157 2.14 0.90 -16.89
N ASP A 158 1.81 -0.33 -17.27
CA ASP A 158 0.50 -0.96 -17.03
C ASP A 158 0.35 -1.59 -15.64
N TYR A 159 1.45 -1.85 -14.94
CA TYR A 159 1.44 -2.62 -13.68
C TYR A 159 1.70 -1.76 -12.43
N GLY A 160 2.25 -0.55 -12.58
CA GLY A 160 2.66 0.30 -11.45
C GLY A 160 1.72 1.44 -11.08
N ASN A 161 1.05 2.09 -12.04
CA ASN A 161 0.52 3.44 -11.82
C ASN A 161 -0.93 3.53 -11.30
N SER A 162 -1.74 2.46 -11.40
CA SER A 162 -3.12 2.48 -10.91
C SER A 162 -3.54 1.09 -10.41
N LEU A 163 -3.52 0.91 -9.09
CA LEU A 163 -3.85 -0.37 -8.43
C LEU A 163 -5.33 -0.56 -8.13
N TYR A 164 -6.16 0.42 -8.47
CA TYR A 164 -7.60 0.37 -8.27
C TYR A 164 -8.33 0.71 -9.57
N MET A 165 -9.57 0.24 -9.68
CA MET A 165 -10.42 0.49 -10.84
C MET A 165 -11.65 1.30 -10.49
N ASP A 166 -12.29 0.98 -9.35
CA ASP A 166 -13.51 1.62 -8.89
C ASP A 166 -13.45 1.94 -7.39
N LEU A 167 -14.20 2.97 -7.00
CA LEU A 167 -14.32 3.46 -5.63
C LEU A 167 -15.81 3.62 -5.26
N GLU A 168 -16.16 3.24 -4.04
CA GLU A 168 -17.40 3.64 -3.37
C GLU A 168 -17.05 4.61 -2.25
N ILE A 169 -17.63 5.81 -2.29
CA ILE A 169 -17.27 6.95 -1.45
C ILE A 169 -18.53 7.54 -0.84
N VAL A 170 -18.51 7.77 0.47
CA VAL A 170 -19.50 8.63 1.14
C VAL A 170 -19.01 10.07 1.07
N LEU A 171 -19.76 10.92 0.38
CA LEU A 171 -19.47 12.34 0.22
C LEU A 171 -19.72 13.11 1.53
N PRO A 172 -19.21 14.35 1.66
CA PRO A 172 -19.49 15.20 2.81
C PRO A 172 -20.97 15.50 3.01
N THR A 173 -21.82 15.39 1.99
CA THR A 173 -23.28 15.50 2.14
C THR A 173 -23.92 14.28 2.81
N GLY A 174 -23.17 13.17 2.91
CA GLY A 174 -23.66 11.86 3.31
C GLY A 174 -24.20 11.03 2.15
N ASP A 175 -24.16 11.53 0.92
CA ASP A 175 -24.56 10.78 -0.27
C ASP A 175 -23.51 9.75 -0.67
N LEU A 176 -23.96 8.63 -1.22
CA LEU A 176 -23.08 7.58 -1.71
C LEU A 176 -22.76 7.80 -3.18
N LEU A 177 -21.47 7.98 -3.49
CA LEU A 177 -20.94 8.12 -4.84
C LEU A 177 -20.16 6.86 -5.21
N ARG A 178 -20.39 6.34 -6.42
CA ARG A 178 -19.57 5.28 -7.03
C ARG A 178 -18.98 5.79 -8.33
N ILE A 179 -17.67 5.65 -8.48
CA ILE A 179 -16.90 6.11 -9.65
C ILE A 179 -15.86 5.07 -10.03
N GLY A 180 -15.42 5.10 -11.28
CA GLY A 180 -14.43 4.19 -11.81
C GLY A 180 -14.85 3.54 -13.12
N LYS A 181 -13.94 2.78 -13.73
CA LYS A 181 -14.02 2.32 -15.12
C LYS A 181 -15.24 1.43 -15.45
N GLY A 182 -16.02 0.95 -14.47
CA GLY A 182 -17.07 -0.07 -14.67
C GLY A 182 -18.53 0.33 -14.34
N MET A 183 -19.19 1.12 -15.18
CA MET A 183 -20.67 1.25 -15.10
C MET A 183 -21.35 0.10 -15.88
N VAL A 184 -21.92 -0.88 -15.16
CA VAL A 184 -23.00 -1.75 -15.66
C VAL A 184 -24.06 -1.88 -14.59
N TYR A 185 -25.31 -1.61 -14.94
CA TYR A 185 -26.48 -2.09 -14.19
C TYR A 185 -26.85 -3.45 -14.75
N ILE A 186 -26.92 -4.49 -13.91
CA ILE A 186 -27.51 -5.79 -14.30
C ILE A 186 -28.87 -5.86 -13.60
N ASN A 187 -29.94 -6.01 -14.38
CA ASN A 187 -31.32 -6.17 -13.87
C ASN A 187 -31.80 -5.04 -12.93
N GLY A 188 -31.39 -3.79 -13.18
CA GLY A 188 -31.80 -2.64 -12.34
C GLY A 188 -31.03 -2.52 -11.02
N GLU A 189 -30.09 -3.42 -10.75
CA GLU A 189 -29.16 -3.35 -9.63
C GLU A 189 -27.74 -3.06 -10.14
N TRP A 190 -26.89 -2.50 -9.27
CA TRP A 190 -25.46 -2.33 -9.58
C TRP A 190 -24.86 -3.72 -9.86
N ALA A 191 -24.21 -3.91 -11.02
CA ALA A 191 -23.67 -5.21 -11.38
C ALA A 191 -22.71 -5.73 -10.30
N PRO A 192 -22.83 -7.00 -9.85
CA PRO A 192 -21.78 -7.65 -9.10
C PRO A 192 -20.62 -7.97 -10.05
N VAL A 193 -19.77 -6.96 -10.16
CA VAL A 193 -18.33 -6.92 -10.40
C VAL A 193 -17.79 -7.59 -11.67
N GLY A 194 -17.08 -6.76 -12.46
CA GLY A 194 -15.99 -7.21 -13.32
C GLY A 194 -16.14 -7.21 -14.84
N GLY A 195 -17.06 -6.48 -15.44
CA GLY A 195 -17.13 -6.39 -16.90
C GLY A 195 -17.50 -4.98 -17.35
N GLY A 196 -16.61 -4.33 -18.12
CA GLY A 196 -16.88 -3.06 -18.80
C GLY A 196 -17.23 -3.26 -20.28
N GLY A 197 -18.09 -2.41 -20.81
CA GLY A 197 -18.48 -2.24 -22.23
C GLY A 197 -19.62 -1.22 -22.28
N ILE A 198 -20.06 -0.57 -23.36
CA ILE A 198 -19.64 -0.28 -24.74
C ILE A 198 -19.99 1.24 -24.84
N TYR A 199 -19.15 2.11 -25.43
CA TYR A 199 -19.31 3.59 -25.53
C TYR A 199 -18.56 4.48 -24.50
N GLY A 200 -17.22 4.48 -24.54
CA GLY A 200 -16.43 5.65 -24.99
C GLY A 200 -16.37 7.01 -24.25
N ALA A 201 -17.17 7.34 -23.24
CA ALA A 201 -17.08 8.65 -22.53
C ALA A 201 -17.92 8.59 -21.22
N GLN A 202 -17.53 8.96 -19.99
CA GLN A 202 -16.45 9.73 -19.38
C GLN A 202 -16.36 9.29 -17.90
N ASN A 203 -15.24 8.68 -17.48
CA ASN A 203 -14.92 8.41 -16.08
C ASN A 203 -13.59 9.10 -15.74
N VAL A 204 -13.64 10.42 -15.61
CA VAL A 204 -12.44 11.25 -15.82
C VAL A 204 -11.68 11.65 -14.55
N TYR A 205 -12.14 11.32 -13.33
CA TYR A 205 -11.55 11.91 -12.12
C TYR A 205 -11.44 10.99 -10.91
N SER A 206 -11.37 9.66 -11.05
CA SER A 206 -11.13 8.80 -9.88
C SER A 206 -9.80 9.15 -9.19
N TRP A 207 -8.82 9.62 -9.96
CA TRP A 207 -7.55 10.18 -9.46
C TRP A 207 -7.73 11.38 -8.53
N LEU A 208 -8.86 12.09 -8.53
CA LEU A 208 -9.10 13.25 -7.65
C LEU A 208 -9.12 12.82 -6.18
N TRP A 209 -9.48 11.57 -5.93
CA TRP A 209 -9.57 10.98 -4.60
C TRP A 209 -8.25 10.39 -4.13
N GLN A 210 -7.33 10.14 -5.07
CA GLN A 210 -5.96 9.78 -4.74
C GLN A 210 -5.26 10.99 -4.13
N SER A 211 -4.54 10.75 -3.03
CA SER A 211 -3.87 11.78 -2.22
C SER A 211 -4.82 12.84 -1.65
N ALA A 212 -6.13 12.59 -1.62
CA ALA A 212 -7.10 13.45 -0.93
C ALA A 212 -7.08 13.24 0.60
N HIS A 213 -6.42 12.19 1.10
CA HIS A 213 -6.29 11.87 2.54
C HIS A 213 -7.62 11.93 3.32
N GLY A 214 -8.72 11.53 2.68
CA GLY A 214 -10.06 11.54 3.28
C GLY A 214 -10.76 12.89 3.37
N THR A 215 -10.16 13.97 2.85
CA THR A 215 -10.71 15.34 2.95
C THR A 215 -11.91 15.59 2.03
N LEU A 216 -11.99 14.86 0.92
CA LEU A 216 -13.08 15.01 -0.06
C LEU A 216 -14.26 14.08 0.25
N GLY A 217 -14.10 13.11 1.16
CA GLY A 217 -15.07 12.03 1.40
C GLY A 217 -14.41 10.75 1.89
N ILE A 218 -15.23 9.77 2.25
CA ILE A 218 -14.80 8.54 2.95
C ILE A 218 -15.00 7.33 2.05
N VAL A 219 -13.90 6.71 1.62
CA VAL A 219 -13.94 5.49 0.81
C VAL A 219 -14.41 4.32 1.69
N THR A 220 -15.50 3.67 1.30
CA THR A 220 -16.07 2.51 2.02
C THR A 220 -15.71 1.19 1.35
N LYS A 221 -15.65 1.16 0.02
CA LYS A 221 -15.26 -0.01 -0.78
C LYS A 221 -14.37 0.40 -1.95
N MET A 222 -13.52 -0.52 -2.40
CA MET A 222 -12.61 -0.32 -3.52
C MET A 222 -12.51 -1.62 -4.34
N VAL A 223 -12.48 -1.47 -5.67
CA VAL A 223 -12.13 -2.56 -6.57
C VAL A 223 -10.63 -2.47 -6.87
N VAL A 224 -9.88 -3.45 -6.38
CA VAL A 224 -8.42 -3.51 -6.50
C VAL A 224 -8.02 -4.46 -7.62
N LYS A 225 -7.02 -4.07 -8.42
CA LYS A 225 -6.45 -4.92 -9.46
C LYS A 225 -5.65 -6.06 -8.83
N ALA A 226 -5.89 -7.29 -9.28
CA ALA A 226 -5.08 -8.45 -8.95
C ALA A 226 -4.19 -8.82 -10.13
N GLU A 227 -3.06 -9.46 -9.84
CA GLU A 227 -2.13 -9.99 -10.84
C GLU A 227 -1.88 -11.46 -10.60
N TYR A 228 -1.40 -12.18 -11.62
CA TYR A 228 -1.00 -13.57 -11.42
C TYR A 228 0.21 -13.67 -10.49
N LEU A 229 0.24 -14.73 -9.69
CA LEU A 229 1.48 -15.14 -9.04
C LEU A 229 2.50 -15.56 -10.10
N PRO A 230 3.75 -15.07 -10.01
CA PRO A 230 4.84 -15.50 -10.87
C PRO A 230 5.05 -17.02 -10.86
N LYS A 231 5.20 -17.63 -12.04
CA LYS A 231 5.59 -19.05 -12.17
C LYS A 231 7.10 -19.22 -12.15
N ALA A 232 7.81 -18.32 -12.82
CA ALA A 232 9.27 -18.26 -12.85
C ALA A 232 9.74 -16.85 -12.47
N ARG A 233 10.92 -16.77 -11.85
CA ARG A 233 11.49 -15.52 -11.34
C ARG A 233 13.00 -15.59 -11.50
N LYS A 234 13.61 -14.48 -11.91
CA LYS A 234 15.07 -14.32 -11.96
C LYS A 234 15.44 -12.93 -11.49
N ILE A 235 16.42 -12.83 -10.60
CA ILE A 235 16.84 -11.56 -10.00
C ILE A 235 18.25 -11.21 -10.46
N PHE A 236 18.42 -9.94 -10.81
CA PHE A 236 19.72 -9.36 -11.12
C PHE A 236 20.02 -8.17 -10.22
N PHE A 237 21.29 -8.03 -9.87
CA PHE A 237 21.84 -6.97 -9.05
C PHE A 237 22.84 -6.16 -9.88
N LEU A 238 22.57 -4.86 -10.02
CA LEU A 238 23.52 -3.88 -10.53
C LEU A 238 24.05 -3.05 -9.37
N THR A 239 25.37 -2.96 -9.23
CA THR A 239 26.00 -2.31 -8.07
C THR A 239 26.67 -1.02 -8.50
N PHE A 240 26.47 0.06 -7.74
CA PHE A 240 27.02 1.38 -8.02
C PHE A 240 27.65 2.00 -6.77
N ASP A 241 28.73 2.75 -6.96
CA ASP A 241 29.37 3.51 -5.88
C ASP A 241 28.67 4.85 -5.64
N ARG A 242 28.15 5.46 -6.72
CA ARG A 242 27.40 6.71 -6.71
C ARG A 242 26.03 6.49 -7.33
N LEU A 243 25.01 7.14 -6.78
CA LEU A 243 23.64 7.05 -7.29
C LEU A 243 23.55 7.64 -8.71
N GLU A 244 24.30 8.70 -8.99
CA GLU A 244 24.31 9.37 -10.31
C GLU A 244 24.67 8.42 -11.46
N ASP A 245 25.56 7.46 -11.21
CA ASP A 245 26.03 6.50 -12.22
C ASP A 245 24.92 5.52 -12.62
N SER A 246 23.89 5.34 -11.77
CA SER A 246 22.77 4.45 -12.05
C SER A 246 21.70 5.08 -12.95
N ILE A 247 21.64 6.42 -13.04
CA ILE A 247 20.49 7.14 -13.62
C ILE A 247 20.25 6.76 -15.09
N GLU A 248 21.27 6.87 -15.94
CA GLU A 248 21.10 6.58 -17.38
C GLU A 248 20.86 5.08 -17.63
N VAL A 249 21.49 4.21 -16.85
CA VAL A 249 21.31 2.74 -16.95
C VAL A 249 19.86 2.37 -16.61
N VAL A 250 19.34 2.87 -15.48
CA VAL A 250 17.96 2.67 -15.05
C VAL A 250 16.98 3.24 -16.07
N ARG A 251 17.26 4.44 -16.60
CA ARG A 251 16.44 5.04 -17.66
C ARG A 251 16.38 4.15 -18.91
N ARG A 252 17.47 3.53 -19.33
CA ARG A 252 17.49 2.61 -20.48
C ARG A 252 16.71 1.32 -20.22
N ILE A 253 16.84 0.75 -19.03
CA ILE A 253 16.09 -0.42 -18.57
C ILE A 253 14.58 -0.12 -18.58
N GLN A 254 14.17 0.99 -17.98
CA GLN A 254 12.76 1.40 -17.93
C GLN A 254 12.18 1.70 -19.31
N ARG A 255 12.92 2.36 -20.20
CA ARG A 255 12.45 2.63 -21.58
C ARG A 255 12.26 1.38 -22.43
N ARG A 256 12.96 0.29 -22.10
CA ARG A 256 12.78 -1.03 -22.73
C ARG A 256 11.77 -1.90 -21.94
N GLU A 257 11.17 -1.36 -20.88
CA GLU A 257 10.26 -2.05 -19.95
C GLU A 257 10.83 -3.38 -19.41
N ILE A 258 12.14 -3.41 -19.15
CA ILE A 258 12.81 -4.63 -18.69
C ILE A 258 12.56 -4.84 -17.20
N GLY A 259 11.95 -5.97 -16.86
CA GLY A 259 11.65 -6.37 -15.49
C GLY A 259 10.32 -5.83 -15.00
N LEU A 260 9.61 -6.64 -14.21
CA LEU A 260 8.29 -6.27 -13.71
C LEU A 260 8.36 -5.49 -12.39
N GLU A 261 9.34 -5.76 -11.55
CA GLU A 261 9.56 -5.06 -10.28
C GLU A 261 11.04 -4.67 -10.17
N CYS A 262 11.32 -3.37 -10.19
CA CYS A 262 12.68 -2.86 -10.15
C CYS A 262 12.78 -1.79 -9.07
N PHE A 263 13.81 -1.84 -8.23
CA PHE A 263 13.99 -0.85 -7.17
C PHE A 263 15.45 -0.67 -6.78
N ALA A 264 15.81 0.56 -6.39
CA ALA A 264 17.12 0.92 -5.88
C ALA A 264 17.12 0.93 -4.35
N VAL A 265 18.12 0.28 -3.74
CA VAL A 265 18.36 0.32 -2.29
C VAL A 265 19.80 0.67 -2.00
N ASN A 266 20.00 1.43 -0.91
CA ASN A 266 21.33 1.65 -0.37
C ASN A 266 21.78 0.46 0.50
N SER A 267 23.07 0.41 0.85
CA SER A 267 23.64 -0.64 1.69
C SER A 267 22.91 -0.81 3.03
N PHE A 268 22.41 0.28 3.61
CA PHE A 268 21.66 0.27 4.87
C PHE A 268 20.32 -0.47 4.75
N ASN A 269 19.49 -0.10 3.77
CA ASN A 269 18.18 -0.73 3.55
C ASN A 269 18.34 -2.18 3.12
N LEU A 270 19.33 -2.47 2.26
CA LEU A 270 19.63 -3.85 1.86
C LEU A 270 20.09 -4.70 3.05
N ALA A 271 20.97 -4.17 3.91
CA ALA A 271 21.36 -4.85 5.15
C ALA A 271 20.16 -5.11 6.07
N ALA A 272 19.23 -4.16 6.16
CA ALA A 272 18.01 -4.31 6.97
C ALA A 272 17.10 -5.41 6.44
N ILE A 273 16.99 -5.58 5.12
CA ILE A 273 16.22 -6.67 4.50
C ILE A 273 16.89 -8.01 4.79
N LEU A 274 18.20 -8.10 4.57
CA LEU A 274 18.98 -9.33 4.61
C LEU A 274 19.26 -9.87 6.02
N THR A 275 19.33 -9.01 7.05
CA THR A 275 19.60 -9.46 8.42
C THR A 275 18.53 -10.43 8.93
N LYS A 276 18.98 -11.48 9.61
CA LYS A 276 18.14 -12.50 10.24
C LYS A 276 17.91 -12.23 11.72
N GLU A 277 18.76 -11.41 12.35
CA GLU A 277 18.63 -11.03 13.76
C GLU A 277 17.41 -10.14 14.04
N TRP A 278 17.01 -9.30 13.09
CA TRP A 278 15.83 -8.45 13.24
C TRP A 278 14.55 -9.10 12.71
N LYS A 279 13.49 -9.00 13.52
CA LYS A 279 12.13 -9.32 13.13
C LYS A 279 11.38 -8.05 12.73
N ILE A 280 10.38 -8.21 11.88
CA ILE A 280 9.45 -7.15 11.52
C ILE A 280 8.67 -6.75 12.79
N PRO A 281 8.67 -5.48 13.19
CA PRO A 281 7.89 -5.04 14.35
C PRO A 281 6.38 -5.16 14.09
N GLU A 282 5.64 -5.60 15.11
CA GLU A 282 4.16 -5.65 15.05
C GLU A 282 3.51 -4.28 15.28
N LYS A 283 4.21 -3.40 16.01
CA LYS A 283 3.77 -2.05 16.34
C LYS A 283 4.87 -1.05 16.03
N PHE A 284 4.47 0.10 15.49
CA PHE A 284 5.33 1.22 15.19
C PHE A 284 4.90 2.46 16.00
N PRO A 285 5.82 3.22 16.61
CA PRO A 285 7.26 2.99 16.69
C PRO A 285 7.63 1.80 17.60
N CYS A 286 8.80 1.19 17.37
CA CYS A 286 9.28 0.03 18.13
C CYS A 286 10.56 0.34 18.93
N ARG A 287 10.89 -0.53 19.90
CA ARG A 287 12.13 -0.41 20.69
C ARG A 287 13.35 -0.67 19.82
N ILE A 288 14.33 0.24 19.90
CA ILE A 288 15.61 0.14 19.18
C ILE A 288 16.39 -1.10 19.64
N ARG A 289 16.96 -1.85 18.70
CA ARG A 289 17.80 -3.04 18.93
C ARG A 289 19.09 -2.94 18.14
N ARG A 290 20.22 -3.20 18.80
CA ARG A 290 21.51 -3.35 18.13
C ARG A 290 21.61 -4.74 17.50
N SER A 291 22.35 -4.84 16.40
CA SER A 291 22.64 -6.09 15.70
C SER A 291 24.05 -6.00 15.14
N GLU A 292 24.89 -7.01 15.46
CA GLU A 292 26.26 -7.08 14.95
C GLU A 292 26.27 -7.56 13.49
N GLU A 293 25.39 -8.51 13.15
CA GLU A 293 25.17 -8.96 11.77
C GLU A 293 24.80 -7.79 10.85
N PHE A 294 23.88 -6.93 11.27
CA PHE A 294 23.46 -5.78 10.49
C PHE A 294 24.62 -4.82 10.17
N GLU A 295 25.43 -4.46 11.17
CA GLU A 295 26.57 -3.54 10.95
C GLU A 295 27.66 -4.18 10.07
N ALA A 296 27.89 -5.49 10.22
CA ALA A 296 28.79 -6.24 9.36
C ALA A 296 28.30 -6.26 7.90
N LEU A 297 27.01 -6.52 7.68
CA LEU A 297 26.40 -6.51 6.35
C LEU A 297 26.46 -5.12 5.70
N LYS A 298 26.07 -4.08 6.44
CA LYS A 298 26.08 -2.69 5.97
C LYS A 298 27.46 -2.24 5.48
N THR A 299 28.53 -2.73 6.12
CA THR A 299 29.93 -2.41 5.75
C THR A 299 30.40 -3.20 4.52
N LYS A 300 29.93 -4.44 4.34
CA LYS A 300 30.33 -5.32 3.23
C LYS A 300 29.53 -5.08 1.94
N LEU A 301 28.30 -4.59 2.05
CA LEU A 301 27.42 -4.38 0.91
C LEU A 301 27.83 -3.14 0.08
N PRO A 302 27.65 -3.18 -1.25
CA PRO A 302 27.84 -2.02 -2.11
C PRO A 302 26.96 -0.84 -1.67
N ARG A 303 27.43 0.39 -1.90
CA ARG A 303 26.73 1.61 -1.47
C ARG A 303 25.33 1.70 -2.04
N TRP A 304 25.19 1.39 -3.33
CA TRP A 304 23.92 1.36 -4.04
C TRP A 304 23.77 0.06 -4.82
N VAL A 305 22.58 -0.51 -4.75
CA VAL A 305 22.22 -1.73 -5.46
C VAL A 305 20.88 -1.48 -6.14
N TYR A 306 20.87 -1.60 -7.46
CA TYR A 306 19.66 -1.65 -8.25
C TYR A 306 19.27 -3.11 -8.46
N ILE A 307 18.07 -3.47 -8.03
CA ILE A 307 17.54 -4.82 -8.08
C ILE A 307 16.53 -4.86 -9.22
N ILE A 308 16.72 -5.81 -10.13
CA ILE A 308 15.87 -6.03 -11.29
C ILE A 308 15.27 -7.42 -11.16
N HIS A 309 13.94 -7.48 -11.16
CA HIS A 309 13.21 -8.74 -11.10
C HIS A 309 12.54 -9.04 -12.44
N LEU A 310 13.03 -10.08 -13.10
CA LEU A 310 12.40 -10.63 -14.29
C LEU A 310 11.36 -11.65 -13.87
N THR A 311 10.11 -11.40 -14.28
CA THR A 311 8.94 -12.17 -13.84
C THR A 311 8.31 -12.90 -15.02
N GLY A 312 8.32 -14.23 -14.93
CA GLY A 312 7.57 -15.14 -15.80
C GLY A 312 6.13 -15.27 -15.32
N LEU A 313 5.20 -14.68 -16.07
CA LEU A 313 3.75 -14.76 -15.87
C LEU A 313 3.22 -16.12 -16.42
N PRO A 314 1.91 -16.44 -16.35
CA PRO A 314 1.49 -17.84 -16.53
C PRO A 314 1.63 -18.39 -17.96
N TYR A 315 1.87 -17.52 -18.94
CA TYR A 315 2.06 -17.85 -20.36
C TYR A 315 3.51 -17.60 -20.76
N PHE A 316 4.18 -18.65 -21.27
CA PHE A 316 5.59 -18.61 -21.72
C PHE A 316 6.56 -17.96 -20.71
N PRO A 317 6.57 -18.42 -19.43
CA PRO A 317 7.36 -17.77 -18.39
C PRO A 317 8.86 -17.80 -18.66
N GLU A 318 9.39 -18.93 -19.16
CA GLU A 318 10.81 -19.11 -19.44
C GLU A 318 11.27 -18.27 -20.64
N GLU A 319 10.48 -18.24 -21.72
CA GLU A 319 10.79 -17.47 -22.92
C GLU A 319 10.78 -15.97 -22.64
N LYS A 320 9.81 -15.50 -21.84
CA LYS A 320 9.75 -14.10 -21.42
C LYS A 320 11.01 -13.71 -20.63
N ILE A 321 11.40 -14.52 -19.65
CA ILE A 321 12.60 -14.25 -18.84
C ILE A 321 13.85 -14.26 -19.71
N ALA A 322 13.98 -15.22 -20.64
CA ALA A 322 15.13 -15.31 -21.54
C ALA A 322 15.27 -14.05 -22.42
N TYR A 323 14.16 -13.56 -22.98
CA TYR A 323 14.13 -12.33 -23.77
C TYR A 323 14.51 -11.09 -22.94
N GLU A 324 13.90 -10.92 -21.75
CA GLU A 324 14.21 -9.80 -20.87
C GLU A 324 15.67 -9.85 -20.36
N GLU A 325 16.21 -11.04 -20.13
CA GLU A 325 17.61 -11.24 -19.73
C GLU A 325 18.58 -10.87 -20.85
N GLU A 326 18.30 -11.26 -22.10
CA GLU A 326 19.10 -10.85 -23.25
C GLU A 326 19.11 -9.32 -23.40
N ALA A 327 17.93 -8.70 -23.34
CA ALA A 327 17.78 -7.24 -23.42
C ALA A 327 18.51 -6.53 -22.27
N LEU A 328 18.47 -7.08 -21.04
CA LEU A 328 19.22 -6.56 -19.91
C LEU A 328 20.72 -6.62 -20.16
N ASN A 329 21.21 -7.76 -20.66
CA ASN A 329 22.62 -7.96 -20.94
C ASN A 329 23.14 -7.00 -22.02
N GLU A 330 22.34 -6.69 -23.05
CA GLU A 330 22.68 -5.67 -24.05
C GLU A 330 22.86 -4.29 -23.41
N VAL A 331 21.89 -3.84 -22.62
CA VAL A 331 21.97 -2.54 -21.94
C VAL A 331 23.18 -2.52 -21.01
N CYS A 332 23.40 -3.56 -20.22
CA CYS A 332 24.55 -3.63 -19.34
C CYS A 332 25.90 -3.58 -20.09
N LYS A 333 26.01 -4.21 -21.27
CA LYS A 333 27.20 -4.13 -22.13
C LYS A 333 27.47 -2.70 -22.61
N GLU A 334 26.44 -1.93 -22.99
CA GLU A 334 26.59 -0.53 -23.43
C GLU A 334 27.25 0.35 -22.35
N PHE A 335 26.97 0.09 -21.07
CA PHE A 335 27.52 0.84 -19.94
C PHE A 335 28.71 0.15 -19.24
N ASN A 336 29.23 -0.94 -19.81
CA ASN A 336 30.31 -1.75 -19.21
C ASN A 336 30.01 -2.23 -17.77
N ILE A 337 28.74 -2.54 -17.50
CA ILE A 337 28.26 -3.09 -16.23
C ILE A 337 28.06 -4.58 -16.40
N LYS A 338 28.38 -5.37 -15.38
CA LYS A 338 28.09 -6.82 -15.36
C LYS A 338 26.92 -7.08 -14.42
N PRO A 339 25.76 -7.56 -14.92
CA PRO A 339 24.67 -7.95 -14.06
C PRO A 339 25.08 -9.17 -13.24
N LYS A 340 24.84 -9.13 -11.93
CA LYS A 340 25.16 -10.23 -11.01
C LYS A 340 23.89 -10.90 -10.55
N THR A 341 23.90 -12.22 -10.36
CA THR A 341 22.82 -12.95 -9.70
C THR A 341 23.02 -13.03 -8.18
N THR A 342 24.24 -12.77 -7.70
CA THR A 342 24.60 -12.75 -6.27
C THR A 342 25.55 -11.60 -5.96
N ILE A 343 25.47 -11.05 -4.75
CA ILE A 343 26.36 -10.02 -4.20
C ILE A 343 27.37 -10.62 -3.21
N LEU A 344 26.89 -11.30 -2.17
CA LEU A 344 27.68 -11.90 -1.08
C LEU A 344 27.55 -13.43 -1.03
N ASN A 345 26.65 -14.02 -1.83
CA ASN A 345 26.37 -15.45 -1.89
C ASN A 345 25.91 -16.05 -0.54
N ILE A 346 25.04 -15.31 0.16
CA ILE A 346 24.42 -15.67 1.44
C ILE A 346 22.95 -16.07 1.30
N GLY A 347 22.48 -16.31 0.07
CA GLY A 347 21.08 -16.59 -0.24
C GLY A 347 20.22 -15.34 -0.44
N GLU A 348 20.83 -14.20 -0.74
CA GLU A 348 20.15 -12.93 -0.98
C GLU A 348 19.10 -13.01 -2.11
N GLU A 349 19.33 -13.84 -3.15
CA GLU A 349 18.37 -14.03 -4.23
C GLU A 349 17.02 -14.54 -3.69
N GLU A 350 17.04 -15.58 -2.83
CA GLU A 350 15.81 -16.14 -2.27
C GLU A 350 15.12 -15.14 -1.33
N ILE A 351 15.89 -14.40 -0.53
CA ILE A 351 15.36 -13.38 0.38
C ILE A 351 14.67 -12.27 -0.41
N ILE A 352 15.34 -11.74 -1.44
CA ILE A 352 14.79 -10.67 -2.29
C ILE A 352 13.58 -11.17 -3.10
N SER A 353 13.60 -12.43 -3.57
CA SER A 353 12.47 -13.03 -4.28
C SER A 353 11.20 -13.13 -3.41
N ARG A 354 11.36 -13.33 -2.10
CA ARG A 354 10.26 -13.25 -1.14
C ARG A 354 9.84 -11.81 -0.88
N GLU A 355 10.80 -10.91 -0.74
CA GLU A 355 10.57 -9.48 -0.49
C GLU A 355 9.76 -8.83 -1.62
N ILE A 356 9.92 -9.24 -2.88
CA ILE A 356 9.14 -8.69 -3.99
C ILE A 356 7.64 -9.05 -3.90
N LEU A 357 7.31 -10.22 -3.33
CA LEU A 357 5.92 -10.62 -3.12
C LEU A 357 5.34 -10.05 -1.82
N GLU A 358 6.16 -9.96 -0.78
CA GLU A 358 5.82 -9.47 0.55
C GLU A 358 6.91 -8.51 1.04
N PRO A 359 6.87 -7.22 0.64
CA PRO A 359 7.95 -6.25 0.85
C PRO A 359 7.97 -5.69 2.28
N TRP A 360 8.01 -6.60 3.26
CA TRP A 360 7.93 -6.29 4.68
C TRP A 360 9.30 -6.34 5.36
N GLY A 361 10.29 -7.04 4.81
CA GLY A 361 11.63 -7.14 5.38
C GLY A 361 12.31 -5.79 5.55
N VAL A 362 12.08 -4.82 4.65
CA VAL A 362 12.61 -3.45 4.79
C VAL A 362 12.15 -2.77 6.10
N LEU A 363 11.00 -3.15 6.66
CA LEU A 363 10.48 -2.60 7.92
C LEU A 363 11.33 -2.96 9.14
N LYS A 364 12.18 -3.99 9.04
CA LYS A 364 13.16 -4.32 10.08
C LYS A 364 14.04 -3.13 10.43
N LYS A 365 14.25 -2.19 9.49
CA LYS A 365 15.00 -0.96 9.71
C LYS A 365 14.51 -0.14 10.90
N ALA A 366 13.22 -0.22 11.25
CA ALA A 366 12.65 0.49 12.40
C ALA A 366 13.29 0.10 13.75
N ASN A 367 14.00 -1.04 13.82
CA ASN A 367 14.81 -1.41 14.97
C ASN A 367 16.07 -0.53 15.14
N TYR A 368 16.45 0.25 14.13
CA TYR A 368 17.64 1.11 14.13
C TYR A 368 17.29 2.56 14.45
N LYS A 369 18.13 3.24 15.25
CA LYS A 369 17.90 4.62 15.65
C LYS A 369 18.05 5.58 14.45
N GLY A 370 17.01 6.34 14.13
CA GLY A 370 17.03 7.32 13.04
C GLY A 370 16.72 6.75 11.65
N SER A 371 16.18 5.53 11.57
CA SER A 371 15.87 4.80 10.34
C SER A 371 14.62 5.29 9.58
N ILE A 372 14.51 6.60 9.33
CA ILE A 372 13.31 7.22 8.76
C ILE A 372 13.52 7.60 7.29
N HIS A 373 14.67 7.19 6.72
CA HIS A 373 15.03 7.48 5.34
C HIS A 373 14.09 6.75 4.35
N PRO A 374 13.31 7.47 3.54
CA PRO A 374 12.54 6.92 2.44
C PRO A 374 13.46 6.88 1.21
N VAL A 375 14.53 6.10 1.27
CA VAL A 375 15.44 5.99 0.12
C VAL A 375 15.31 4.59 -0.46
N CYS A 376 14.18 4.43 -1.12
CA CYS A 376 13.88 3.34 -2.05
C CYS A 376 13.24 4.05 -3.26
N PHE A 377 13.85 3.95 -4.42
CA PHE A 377 13.32 4.49 -5.68
C PHE A 377 12.93 3.34 -6.59
#